data_AF-A0A316UI30-F1
#
_entry.id   AF-A0A316UI30-F1
#
_cell.length_a   1.000
_cell.length_b   1.000
_cell.length_c   1.000
_cell.angle_alpha   90.00
_cell.angle_beta   90.00
_cell.angle_gamma   90.00
#
_symmetry.space_group_name_H-M   'P 1'
#
loop_
_entity.id
_entity.type
_entity.pdbx_description
1 polymer ?
#
loop_
_entity_poly.entity_id
_entity_poly.type
_entity_poly.pdbx_seq_one_letter_code
_entity_poly.pdbx_strand_id
1 'polypeptide(L)' 'MSSVFTCKHDDFDVWFGWAKGWSNISTESSRLQAKGLAADLMNPGPKGGSLGSGAAWVDFFVWCQTT' A
#
# COMPACT_ATOMS: atom_id res chain seq x y z
N MET A 1 -21.95 19.35 2.31
CA MET A 1 -21.55 18.54 1.14
C MET A 1 -20.65 17.43 1.66
N SER A 2 -21.11 16.18 1.65
CA SER A 2 -20.31 15.03 2.08
C SER A 2 -19.63 14.45 0.85
N SER A 3 -18.33 14.70 0.71
CA SER A 3 -17.53 14.14 -0.38
C SER A 3 -17.12 12.73 0.04
N VAL A 4 -17.86 11.72 -0.42
CA VAL A 4 -17.47 10.31 -0.27
C VAL A 4 -16.36 10.05 -1.29
N PHE A 5 -15.11 10.04 -0.84
CA PHE A 5 -13.97 9.64 -1.66
C PHE A 5 -13.72 8.15 -1.47
N THR A 6 -14.21 7.34 -2.39
CA THR A 6 -13.92 5.90 -2.47
C THR A 6 -12.57 5.69 -3.15
N CYS A 7 -11.55 5.18 -2.45
CA CYS A 7 -10.52 4.40 -3.15
C CYS A 7 -11.23 3.18 -3.72
N LYS A 8 -10.98 2.87 -4.99
CA LYS A 8 -11.53 1.65 -5.57
C LYS A 8 -10.71 0.47 -5.04
N HIS A 9 -11.37 -0.66 -4.81
CA HIS A 9 -10.67 -1.87 -4.35
C HIS A 9 -9.57 -2.33 -5.32
N ASP A 10 -9.64 -1.91 -6.59
CA ASP A 10 -8.68 -2.26 -7.65
C ASP A 10 -7.46 -1.32 -7.70
N ASP A 11 -7.28 -0.45 -6.71
CA ASP A 11 -6.23 0.57 -6.74
C ASP A 11 -4.86 0.06 -6.27
N PHE A 12 -4.73 -1.20 -5.82
CA PHE A 12 -3.47 -1.74 -5.29
C PHE A 12 -3.18 -3.18 -5.73
N ASP A 13 -1.89 -3.47 -5.86
CA ASP A 13 -1.33 -4.79 -6.17
C ASP A 13 -0.43 -5.26 -5.03
N VAL A 14 -0.56 -6.54 -4.67
CA VAL A 14 0.30 -7.18 -3.65
C VAL A 14 1.12 -8.29 -4.32
N TRP A 15 2.44 -8.23 -4.11
CA TRP A 15 3.42 -9.14 -4.71
C TRP A 15 4.16 -9.91 -3.62
N PHE A 16 4.27 -11.23 -3.79
CA PHE A 16 5.00 -12.12 -2.89
C PHE A 16 6.19 -12.76 -3.61
N GLY A 17 7.41 -12.43 -3.17
CA GLY A 17 8.64 -12.99 -3.71
C GLY A 17 9.14 -14.17 -2.88
N TRP A 18 8.52 -15.34 -3.01
CA TRP A 18 8.86 -16.55 -2.23
C TRP A 18 10.34 -16.95 -2.30
N ALA A 19 10.95 -16.90 -3.48
CA ALA A 19 12.33 -17.36 -3.68
C ALA A 19 13.40 -16.40 -3.13
N LYS A 20 13.03 -15.13 -2.90
CA LYS A 20 13.97 -14.09 -2.45
C LYS A 20 13.61 -13.53 -1.07
N GLY A 21 12.60 -14.08 -0.41
CA GLY A 21 12.25 -13.76 0.97
C GLY A 21 11.60 -12.40 1.17
N TRP A 22 10.94 -11.80 0.18
CA TRP A 22 10.38 -10.43 0.29
C TRP A 22 8.90 -10.37 -0.05
N SER A 23 8.23 -9.32 0.45
CA SER A 23 6.85 -8.96 0.12
C SER A 23 6.78 -7.49 -0.27
N ASN A 24 5.91 -7.13 -1.19
CA ASN A 24 5.70 -5.74 -1.61
C ASN A 24 4.22 -5.46 -1.86
N ILE A 25 3.81 -4.23 -1.56
CA ILE A 25 2.53 -3.67 -1.97
C ILE A 25 2.78 -2.40 -2.78
N SER A 26 2.13 -2.30 -3.93
CA SER A 26 2.17 -1.12 -4.80
C SER A 26 0.76 -0.62 -5.07
N THR A 27 0.61 0.68 -5.31
CA THR A 27 -0.65 1.31 -5.69
C THR A 27 -0.36 2.38 -6.71
N GLU A 28 -1.31 2.62 -7.61
CA GLU A 28 -1.31 3.81 -8.49
C GLU A 28 -2.13 4.96 -7.89
N SER A 29 -2.89 4.70 -6.83
CA SER A 29 -3.75 5.68 -6.17
C SER A 29 -2.94 6.62 -5.29
N SER A 30 -3.10 7.93 -5.53
CA SER A 30 -2.47 8.99 -4.73
C SER A 30 -3.07 9.16 -3.33
N ARG A 31 -4.09 8.37 -3.00
CA ARG A 31 -4.84 8.48 -1.72
C ARG A 31 -4.74 7.22 -0.88
N LEU A 32 -4.25 6.13 -1.45
CA LEU A 32 -4.10 4.87 -0.75
C LEU A 32 -2.79 4.91 0.05
N GLN A 33 -2.91 4.60 1.34
CA GLN A 33 -1.80 4.49 2.27
C GLN A 33 -1.64 3.04 2.68
N ALA A 34 -0.40 2.65 2.93
CA ALA A 34 -0.09 1.37 3.54
C ALA A 34 0.98 1.55 4.62
N LYS A 35 0.92 0.70 5.64
CA LYS A 35 1.96 0.58 6.67
C LYS A 35 2.36 -0.88 6.83
N GLY A 36 3.67 -1.11 6.90
CA GLY A 36 4.23 -2.41 7.24
C GLY A 36 4.45 -2.54 8.75
N LEU A 37 4.61 -3.78 9.22
CA LEU A 37 4.91 -4.08 10.63
C LEU A 37 6.21 -3.43 11.14
N ALA A 38 7.18 -3.18 10.26
CA ALA A 38 8.43 -2.48 10.57
C ALA A 38 8.27 -0.96 10.75
N ALA A 39 7.03 -0.47 10.82
CA ALA A 39 6.66 0.95 10.87
C ALA A 39 7.01 1.77 9.63
N ASP A 40 7.45 1.14 8.55
CA ASP A 40 7.58 1.78 7.24
C ASP A 40 6.20 2.19 6.73
N LEU A 41 6.04 3.47 6.40
CA LEU A 41 4.84 4.03 5.81
C LEU A 41 5.07 4.16 4.31
N MET A 42 4.10 3.74 3.52
CA MET A 42 4.04 4.08 2.11
C MET A 42 3.97 5.59 1.97
N ASN A 43 4.76 6.17 1.08
CA ASN A 43 4.66 7.59 0.74
C ASN A 43 3.89 7.71 -0.58
N PRO A 44 2.56 7.84 -0.58
CA PRO A 44 1.79 7.97 -1.81
C PRO A 44 2.07 9.32 -2.46
N GLY A 45 2.38 9.27 -3.75
CA GLY A 45 2.53 10.44 -4.60
C GLY A 45 1.43 10.52 -5.65
N PRO A 46 1.50 11.50 -6.57
CA PRO A 46 0.53 11.67 -7.67
C PRO A 46 0.40 10.46 -8.61
N LYS A 47 1.33 9.49 -8.53
CA LYS A 47 1.35 8.25 -9.31
C LYS A 47 1.27 7.01 -8.40
N GLY A 48 0.77 7.19 -7.17
CA GLY A 48 0.76 6.17 -6.14
C GLY A 48 2.13 5.96 -5.49
N GLY A 49 2.39 4.75 -5.02
CA GLY A 49 3.58 4.43 -4.22
C GLY A 49 3.77 2.92 -4.02
N SER A 50 4.90 2.56 -3.42
CA SER A 50 5.21 1.17 -3.08
C SER A 50 5.82 1.05 -1.69
N LEU A 51 5.52 -0.04 -1.00
CA LEU A 51 6.13 -0.39 0.27
C LEU A 51 6.60 -1.85 0.23
N GLY A 52 7.86 -2.07 0.60
CA GLY A 52 8.49 -3.40 0.57
C GLY A 52 8.94 -3.86 1.96
N SER A 53 9.05 -5.17 2.12
CA SER A 53 9.66 -5.80 3.28
C SER A 53 10.62 -6.91 2.84
N GLY A 54 11.74 -7.05 3.54
CA GLY A 54 12.68 -8.16 3.39
C GLY A 54 12.21 -9.47 4.03
N ALA A 55 10.93 -9.59 4.40
CA ALA A 55 10.30 -10.82 4.87
C ALA A 55 9.17 -11.26 3.91
N ALA A 56 9.01 -12.57 3.74
CA ALA A 56 8.10 -13.17 2.74
C ALA A 56 6.61 -13.16 3.13
N TRP A 57 6.31 -12.98 4.41
CA TRP A 57 4.95 -12.94 4.96
C TRP A 57 4.86 -11.81 5.96
N VAL A 58 4.41 -10.66 5.50
CA VAL A 58 4.19 -9.50 6.36
C VAL A 58 2.77 -8.98 6.17
N ASP A 59 2.22 -8.48 7.27
CA ASP A 59 0.96 -7.78 7.23
C ASP A 59 1.18 -6.34 6.74
N PHE A 60 0.36 -5.94 5.78
CA PHE A 60 0.23 -4.55 5.35
C PHE A 60 -1.12 -4.02 5.83
N PHE A 61 -1.10 -2.97 6.62
CA PHE A 61 -2.29 -2.23 6.99
C PHE A 61 -2.57 -1.20 5.91
N VAL A 62 -3.71 -1.30 5.22
CA VAL A 62 -4.06 -0.43 4.08
C VAL A 62 -5.27 0.42 4.44
N TRP A 63 -5.24 1.70 4.09
CA TRP A 63 -6.38 2.61 4.28
C TRP A 63 -6.37 3.75 3.25
N CYS A 64 -7.53 4.41 3.10
CA CYS A 64 -7.66 5.63 2.31
C CYS A 64 -7.41 6.85 3.18
N GLN A 65 -6.63 7.82 2.70
CA GLN A 65 -6.58 9.13 3.33
C GLN A 65 -7.87 9.91 3.05
N THR A 66 -8.55 10.29 4.13
CA THR A 66 -9.54 11.36 4.13
C THR A 66 -8.80 12.68 4.27
N THR A 67 -8.82 13.52 3.24
CA THR A 67 -8.43 14.93 3.34
C THR A 67 -9.39 15.70 4.23
#